data_AF-A0A961CCL5-F1
#
_entry.id   AF-A0A961CCL5-F1
#
_cell.length_a   1.000
_cell.length_b   1.000
_cell.length_c   1.000
_cell.angle_alpha   90.00
_cell.angle_beta   90.00
_cell.angle_gamma   90.00
#
_symmetry.space_group_name_H-M   'P 1'
#
loop_
_entity.id
_entity.type
_entity.pdbx_description
1 polymer ?
#
loop_
_entity_poly.entity_id
_entity_poly.type
_entity_poly.pdbx_seq_one_letter_code
_entity_poly.pdbx_strand_id
1 'polypeptide(L)' 'PGVVNLVLGTGPEVGEAIITHPGVDKVTFTGSRAVGSRVMAAAAERIAR' A
#
# COMPACT_ATOMS: atom_id res chain seq x y z
N PRO A 1 -20.77 -7.35 -2.12
CA PRO A 1 -20.27 -6.44 -1.04
C PRO A 1 -18.74 -6.34 -1.10
N GLY A 2 -18.13 -5.23 -0.67
CA GLY A 2 -16.66 -5.09 -0.61
C GLY A 2 -15.94 -4.59 -1.87
N VAL A 3 -16.68 -4.13 -2.88
CA VAL A 3 -16.11 -3.61 -4.15
C VAL A 3 -15.29 -2.33 -3.93
N VAL A 4 -15.71 -1.48 -2.98
CA VAL A 4 -15.01 -0.25 -2.60
C VAL A 4 -15.00 -0.15 -1.09
N ASN A 5 -13.84 0.17 -0.52
CA ASN A 5 -13.64 0.40 0.90
C ASN A 5 -12.84 1.70 1.08
N LEU A 6 -13.31 2.59 1.97
CA LEU A 6 -12.57 3.78 2.38
C LEU A 6 -12.04 3.54 3.79
N VAL A 7 -10.74 3.68 3.97
CA VAL A 7 -10.08 3.52 5.27
C VAL A 7 -9.36 4.82 5.61
N LEU A 8 -9.58 5.32 6.82
CA LEU A 8 -8.94 6.53 7.34
C LEU A 8 -7.88 6.12 8.37
N GLY A 9 -6.69 6.71 8.26
CA GLY A 9 -5.61 6.48 9.22
C GLY A 9 -4.29 7.04 8.74
N THR A 10 -3.25 6.86 9.54
CA THR A 10 -1.91 7.37 9.23
C THR A 10 -1.15 6.43 8.30
N GLY A 11 -0.13 6.96 7.62
CA GLY A 11 0.78 6.16 6.80
C GLY A 11 1.44 5.00 7.56
N PRO A 12 2.05 5.23 8.74
CA PRO A 12 2.71 4.18 9.51
C PRO A 12 1.79 3.06 10.00
N GLU A 13 0.51 3.33 10.21
CA GLU A 13 -0.45 2.34 10.73
C GLU A 13 -1.24 1.68 9.60
N VAL A 14 -2.05 2.45 8.88
CA VAL A 14 -2.94 1.92 7.84
C VAL A 14 -2.19 1.71 6.53
N GLY A 15 -1.35 2.67 6.14
CA GLY A 15 -0.59 2.60 4.89
C GLY A 15 0.35 1.39 4.87
N GLU A 16 1.14 1.22 5.93
CA GLU A 16 2.09 0.11 6.05
C GLU A 16 1.37 -1.25 6.03
N ALA A 17 0.25 -1.38 6.74
CA ALA A 17 -0.58 -2.58 6.71
C ALA A 17 -1.08 -2.90 5.29
N ILE A 18 -1.53 -1.91 4.52
CA ILE A 18 -2.03 -2.12 3.14
C ILE A 18 -0.91 -2.52 2.18
N ILE A 19 0.23 -1.82 2.18
CA ILE A 19 1.29 -2.05 1.19
C ILE A 19 2.01 -3.39 1.39
N THR A 20 2.03 -3.90 2.63
CA THR A 20 2.64 -5.19 3.00
C THR A 20 1.64 -6.37 2.97
N HIS A 21 0.33 -6.10 2.83
CA HIS A 21 -0.68 -7.16 2.91
C HIS A 21 -0.59 -8.16 1.75
N PRO A 22 -0.54 -9.49 1.99
CA PRO A 22 -0.39 -10.50 0.95
C PRO A 22 -1.60 -10.57 -0.01
N GLY A 23 -2.78 -10.13 0.44
CA GLY A 23 -4.01 -10.10 -0.35
C GLY A 23 -4.20 -8.86 -1.23
N VAL A 24 -3.28 -7.90 -1.24
CA VAL A 24 -3.38 -6.70 -2.10
C VAL A 24 -2.60 -6.95 -3.37
N ASP A 25 -3.26 -7.20 -4.51
CA ASP A 25 -2.53 -7.49 -5.74
C ASP A 25 -1.71 -6.30 -6.24
N LYS A 26 -2.28 -5.09 -6.21
CA LYS A 26 -1.67 -3.89 -6.79
C LYS A 26 -1.77 -2.69 -5.85
N VAL A 27 -0.74 -1.85 -5.87
CA VAL A 27 -0.70 -0.57 -5.14
C VAL A 27 -0.48 0.57 -6.13
N THR A 28 -1.28 1.62 -6.02
CA THR A 28 -1.03 2.91 -6.67
C THR A 28 -0.83 3.96 -5.59
N PHE A 29 0.15 4.83 -5.78
CA PHE A 29 0.51 5.85 -4.79
C PHE A 29 0.81 7.18 -5.46
N THR A 30 0.28 8.25 -4.86
CA THR A 30 0.56 9.63 -5.24
C THR A 30 1.01 10.39 -4.00
N GLY A 31 2.22 10.94 -4.04
CA GLY A 31 2.82 11.65 -2.92
C GLY A 31 4.30 11.91 -3.14
N SER A 32 5.05 12.08 -2.05
CA SER A 32 6.49 12.37 -2.15
C SER A 32 7.29 11.17 -2.66
N ARG A 33 8.43 11.45 -3.31
CA ARG A 33 9.36 10.42 -3.77
C ARG A 33 9.84 9.51 -2.63
N ALA A 34 10.12 10.08 -1.45
CA ALA A 34 10.61 9.32 -0.30
C ALA A 34 9.60 8.25 0.14
N VAL A 35 8.32 8.61 0.26
CA VAL A 35 7.26 7.66 0.61
C VAL A 35 7.01 6.69 -0.55
N GLY A 36 6.97 7.18 -1.79
CA GLY A 36 6.78 6.32 -2.97
C GLY A 36 7.84 5.22 -3.10
N SER A 37 9.10 5.52 -2.78
CA SER A 37 10.17 4.52 -2.75
C SER A 37 9.94 3.43 -1.70
N ARG A 38 9.45 3.79 -0.51
CA ARG A 38 9.07 2.82 0.54
C ARG A 38 7.91 1.93 0.08
N VAL A 39 6.87 2.54 -0.50
CA VAL A 39 5.69 1.84 -1.02
C VAL A 39 6.08 0.83 -2.10
N MET A 40 6.90 1.23 -3.07
CA MET A 40 7.36 0.33 -4.13
C MET A 40 8.23 -0.80 -3.60
N ALA A 41 9.11 -0.53 -2.63
CA ALA A 41 9.94 -1.57 -2.01
C ALA A 41 9.09 -2.64 -1.32
N ALA A 42 8.12 -2.23 -0.49
CA ALA A 42 7.23 -3.16 0.22
C ALA A 42 6.39 -4.00 -0.74
N ALA A 43 5.87 -3.40 -1.82
CA ALA A 43 5.14 -4.14 -2.84
C ALA A 43 6.03 -5.13 -3.61
N ALA A 44 7.29 -4.76 -3.87
CA ALA A 44 8.26 -5.60 -4.58
C ALA A 44 8.70 -6.81 -3.75
N GLU A 45 8.89 -6.67 -2.43
CA GLU A 45 9.28 -7.77 -1.54
C GLU A 45 8.32 -8.97 -1.63
N ARG A 46 7.03 -8.70 -1.83
CA ARG A 46 5.99 -9.71 -1.97
C ARG A 46 5.57 -9.98 -3.41
N ILE A 47 6.27 -9.41 -4.40
CA ILE A 47 5.99 -9.55 -5.84
C ILE A 47 4.50 -9.25 -6.12
N ALA A 48 4.05 -8.08 -5.67
CA ALA A 48 2.73 -7.55 -6.02
C ALA A 48 2.55 -7.57 -7.55
N ARG A 49 1.35 -7.95 -8.01
CA ARG A 49 1.03 -8.22 -9.42
C ARG A 49 0.67 -6.95 -10.19
#